data_AF-W2MNY8-F1
#
_entry.id   AF-W2MNY8-F1
#
_cell.length_a   1.000
_cell.length_b   1.000
_cell.length_c   1.000
_cell.angle_alpha   90.00
_cell.angle_beta   90.00
_cell.angle_gamma   90.00
#
_symmetry.space_group_name_H-M   'P 1'
#
loop_
_entity.id
_entity.type
_entity.pdbx_description
1 polymer ?
#
loop_
_entity_poly.entity_id
_entity_poly.type
_entity_poly.pdbx_seq_one_letter_code
_entity_poly.pdbx_strand_id
1 'polypeptide(L)'
;MVKPVVNANMNKTFREVVGRFVGAPPQLSHKQKVQRLYKQSLKTLDSWVIDRRLWNEEATKIRAEFDANSKLDPESGLAKRLVREAQEKVDHYTHPDRYIFNYMPGGSLFMRNAPIPLDVCFPDGNIPEDVELSPLEGINIDMTPLPAKDTVFVDFSKKGYD
;
A
#
# COMPACT_ATOMS: atom_id res chain seq x y z
N MET A 1 16.37 40.74 11.41
CA MET A 1 15.76 39.50 10.91
C MET A 1 16.01 38.39 11.93
N VAL A 2 14.98 37.97 12.67
CA VAL A 2 15.10 36.88 13.66
C VAL A 2 15.05 35.56 12.89
N LYS A 3 16.08 34.72 13.01
CA LYS A 3 16.08 33.39 12.40
C LYS A 3 15.00 32.53 13.09
N PRO A 4 14.15 31.80 12.36
CA PRO A 4 13.17 30.92 12.97
C PRO A 4 13.90 29.85 13.80
N VAL A 5 13.49 29.70 15.06
CA VAL A 5 14.00 28.66 15.96
C VAL A 5 13.32 27.34 15.56
N VAL A 6 13.99 26.54 14.75
CA VAL A 6 13.52 25.20 14.39
C VAL A 6 13.88 24.26 15.52
N ASN A 7 12.88 23.69 16.19
CA ASN A 7 13.09 22.66 17.22
C ASN A 7 13.70 21.42 16.56
N ALA A 8 14.95 21.08 16.89
CA ALA A 8 15.67 19.94 16.32
C ALA A 8 14.97 18.59 16.55
N ASN A 9 14.13 18.49 17.59
CA ASN A 9 13.40 17.27 17.95
C ASN A 9 12.01 17.18 17.31
N MET A 10 11.58 18.20 16.57
CA MET A 10 10.23 18.32 16.03
C MET A 10 9.83 17.10 15.16
N ASN A 11 10.73 16.62 14.30
CA ASN A 11 10.49 15.43 13.47
C ASN A 11 10.36 14.14 14.29
N LYS A 12 11.14 14.01 15.37
CA LYS A 12 11.08 12.84 16.26
C LYS A 12 9.74 12.83 17.01
N THR A 13 9.34 13.97 17.57
CA THR A 13 8.04 14.10 18.25
C THR A 13 6.87 13.83 17.30
N PHE A 14 6.93 14.28 16.03
CA PHE A 14 5.89 13.95 15.05
C PHE A 14 5.83 12.45 14.75
N ARG A 15 6.97 11.78 14.56
CA ARG A 15 7.01 10.33 14.35
C ARG A 15 6.50 9.55 15.56
N GLU A 16 6.81 9.98 16.79
CA GLU A 16 6.31 9.35 18.02
C GLU A 16 4.79 9.52 18.17
N VAL A 17 4.26 10.70 17.86
CA VAL A 17 2.82 10.97 17.88
C VAL A 17 2.12 10.12 16.83
N VAL A 18 2.60 10.13 15.58
CA VAL A 18 2.05 9.31 14.49
C VAL A 18 2.10 7.82 14.85
N GLY A 19 3.21 7.35 15.43
CA GLY A 19 3.38 5.94 15.83
C GLY A 19 2.32 5.43 16.81
N ARG A 20 1.69 6.31 17.61
CA ARG A 20 0.57 5.95 18.50
C ARG A 20 -0.73 5.67 17.74
N PHE A 21 -0.86 6.20 16.52
CA PHE A 21 -2.02 6.06 15.66
C PHE A 21 -1.76 5.11 14.48
N VAL A 22 -0.62 4.43 14.43
CA VAL A 22 -0.41 3.34 13.47
C VAL A 22 -1.01 2.09 14.08
N GLY A 23 -2.14 1.63 13.54
CA GLY A 23 -2.73 0.36 13.93
C GLY A 23 -1.73 -0.80 13.78
N ALA A 24 -1.82 -1.80 14.67
CA ALA A 24 -0.94 -2.96 14.63
C ALA A 24 -0.98 -3.62 13.24
N PRO A 25 0.18 -3.99 12.65
CA PRO A 25 0.18 -4.66 11.35
C PRO A 25 -0.61 -5.96 11.47
N PRO A 26 -1.46 -6.29 10.47
CA PRO A 26 -2.22 -7.51 10.52
C PRO A 26 -1.27 -8.72 10.55
N GLN A 27 -1.52 -9.66 11.45
CA GLN A 27 -0.74 -10.89 11.50
C GLN A 27 -1.09 -11.74 10.27
N LEU A 28 -0.16 -11.80 9.32
CA LEU A 28 -0.35 -12.52 8.07
C LEU A 28 0.01 -13.99 8.23
N SER A 29 -0.85 -14.88 7.74
CA SER A 29 -0.49 -16.28 7.59
C SER A 29 0.65 -16.45 6.59
N HIS A 30 1.42 -17.54 6.70
CA HIS A 30 2.51 -17.83 5.76
C HIS A 30 2.02 -17.77 4.29
N LYS A 31 0.86 -18.38 4.01
CA LYS A 31 0.21 -18.33 2.70
C LYS A 31 -0.03 -16.90 2.22
N GLN A 32 -0.55 -16.02 3.07
CA GLN A 32 -0.79 -14.62 2.72
C GLN A 32 0.53 -13.87 2.45
N LYS A 33 1.58 -14.12 3.23
CA LYS A 33 2.91 -13.53 3.01
C LYS A 33 3.47 -13.93 1.65
N VAL A 34 3.46 -15.22 1.33
CA VAL A 34 3.94 -15.73 0.04
C VAL A 34 3.11 -15.20 -1.13
N GLN A 35 1.78 -15.14 -1.01
CA GLN A 35 0.91 -14.58 -2.05
C GLN A 35 1.18 -13.09 -2.31
N ARG A 36 1.39 -12.30 -1.25
CA ARG A 36 1.74 -10.88 -1.37
C ARG A 36 3.11 -10.70 -2.02
N LEU A 37 4.10 -11.50 -1.62
CA LEU A 37 5.44 -11.51 -2.20
C LEU A 37 5.41 -11.86 -3.69
N TYR A 38 4.66 -12.89 -4.08
CA TYR A 38 4.46 -13.26 -5.48
C TYR A 38 3.77 -12.15 -6.30
N LYS A 39 2.77 -11.47 -5.73
CA LYS A 39 2.15 -10.31 -6.38
C LYS A 39 3.16 -9.17 -6.55
N GLN A 40 3.99 -8.93 -5.52
CA GLN A 40 4.99 -7.87 -5.52
C GLN A 40 6.11 -8.14 -6.55
N SER A 41 6.56 -9.39 -6.67
CA SER A 41 7.59 -9.76 -7.66
C SER A 41 7.10 -9.55 -9.09
N LEU A 42 5.87 -9.94 -9.41
CA LEU A 42 5.28 -9.69 -10.73
C LEU A 42 5.08 -8.20 -11.01
N LYS A 43 4.71 -7.40 -10.01
CA LYS A 43 4.57 -5.94 -10.16
C LYS A 43 5.91 -5.22 -10.32
N THR A 44 6.94 -5.74 -9.66
CA THR A 44 8.31 -5.27 -9.83
C THR A 44 8.77 -5.55 -11.26
N LEU A 45 8.53 -6.77 -11.77
CA LEU A 45 8.81 -7.12 -13.16
C LEU A 45 8.04 -6.23 -14.16
N ASP A 46 6.75 -5.99 -13.92
CA ASP A 46 5.86 -5.12 -14.73
C ASP A 46 6.39 -3.68 -14.83
N SER A 47 7.06 -3.19 -13.78
CA SER A 47 7.64 -1.83 -13.76
C SER A 47 8.92 -1.72 -14.60
N TRP A 48 9.65 -2.83 -14.81
CA TRP A 48 10.86 -2.84 -15.63
C TRP A 48 10.59 -3.24 -17.08
N VAL A 49 9.74 -4.25 -17.29
CA VAL A 49 9.54 -4.87 -18.60
C VAL A 49 8.24 -4.39 -19.21
N ILE A 50 8.37 -3.48 -20.19
CA ILE A 50 7.24 -2.88 -20.90
C ILE A 50 6.66 -3.87 -21.94
N ASP A 51 7.51 -4.67 -22.61
CA ASP A 51 7.06 -5.65 -23.62
C ASP A 51 6.36 -6.85 -22.96
N ARG A 52 5.11 -7.07 -23.34
CA ARG A 52 4.28 -8.14 -22.77
C ARG A 52 4.82 -9.54 -23.06
N ARG A 53 5.48 -9.76 -24.19
CA ARG A 53 6.05 -11.08 -24.52
C ARG A 53 7.18 -11.42 -23.56
N LEU A 54 8.14 -10.52 -23.40
CA LEU A 54 9.24 -10.69 -22.45
C LEU A 54 8.73 -10.79 -21.02
N TRP A 55 7.73 -9.98 -20.66
CA TRP A 55 7.09 -10.07 -19.35
C TRP A 55 6.50 -11.45 -19.08
N ASN A 56 5.79 -12.05 -20.05
CA ASN A 56 5.20 -13.38 -19.89
C ASN A 56 6.27 -14.47 -19.74
N GLU A 57 7.36 -14.37 -20.51
CA GLU A 57 8.50 -15.30 -20.42
C GLU A 57 9.13 -15.26 -19.02
N GLU A 58 9.44 -14.07 -18.50
CA GLU A 58 10.02 -13.89 -17.17
C GLU A 58 9.04 -14.21 -16.03
N ALA A 59 7.77 -13.82 -16.16
CA ALA A 59 6.73 -14.12 -15.18
C ALA A 59 6.53 -15.63 -15.01
N THR A 60 6.65 -16.40 -16.10
CA THR A 60 6.56 -17.86 -16.07
C THR A 60 7.74 -18.48 -15.33
N LYS A 61 8.95 -17.93 -15.46
CA LYS A 61 10.13 -18.35 -14.68
C LYS A 61 9.92 -18.08 -13.19
N ILE A 62 9.45 -16.88 -12.83
CA ILE A 62 9.11 -16.56 -11.43
C ILE A 62 8.08 -17.56 -10.92
N ARG A 63 7.01 -17.83 -11.68
CA ARG A 63 5.99 -18.80 -11.27
C ARG A 63 6.58 -20.19 -11.02
N ALA A 64 7.46 -20.67 -11.91
CA ALA A 64 8.14 -21.95 -11.77
C ALA A 64 9.01 -22.01 -10.50
N GLU A 65 9.72 -20.93 -10.15
CA GLU A 65 10.51 -20.84 -8.91
C GLU A 65 9.62 -21.02 -7.66
N PHE A 66 8.45 -20.38 -7.64
CA PHE A 66 7.49 -20.53 -6.53
C PHE A 66 6.86 -21.92 -6.49
N ASP A 67 6.48 -22.47 -7.65
CA ASP A 67 5.84 -23.79 -7.72
C ASP A 67 6.81 -24.91 -7.32
N ALA A 68 8.10 -24.79 -7.65
CA ALA A 68 9.15 -25.74 -7.22
C ALA A 68 9.27 -25.85 -5.68
N ASN A 69 8.99 -24.77 -4.96
CA ASN A 69 9.10 -24.68 -3.50
C ASN A 69 7.74 -24.77 -2.79
N SER A 70 6.65 -25.02 -3.53
CA SER A 70 5.27 -24.98 -3.00
C SER A 70 4.94 -26.06 -1.97
N LYS A 71 5.66 -27.19 -1.99
CA LYS A 71 5.42 -28.35 -1.10
C LYS A 71 6.22 -28.29 0.20
N LEU A 72 6.99 -27.23 0.41
CA LEU A 72 7.75 -27.06 1.65
C LEU A 72 6.83 -26.78 2.83
N ASP A 73 7.18 -27.32 3.99
CA ASP A 73 6.47 -27.02 5.23
C ASP A 73 6.65 -25.53 5.60
N PRO A 74 5.56 -24.78 5.84
CA PRO A 74 5.61 -23.36 6.20
C PRO A 74 6.48 -23.03 7.41
N GLU A 75 6.57 -23.94 8.38
CA GLU A 75 7.35 -23.72 9.61
C GLU A 75 8.82 -24.11 9.48
N SER A 76 9.18 -24.79 8.39
CA SER A 76 10.56 -25.16 8.07
C SER A 76 11.47 -23.94 8.01
N GLY A 77 12.68 -24.07 8.58
CA GLY A 77 13.73 -23.06 8.49
C GLY A 77 14.09 -22.74 7.03
N LEU A 78 13.95 -23.70 6.12
CA LEU A 78 14.19 -23.49 4.69
C LEU A 78 13.14 -22.55 4.08
N ALA A 79 11.85 -22.73 4.37
CA ALA A 79 10.79 -21.87 3.85
C ALA A 79 10.95 -20.42 4.34
N LYS A 80 11.29 -20.23 5.63
CA LYS A 80 11.55 -18.91 6.21
C LYS A 80 12.76 -18.25 5.56
N ARG A 81 13.83 -19.00 5.29
CA ARG A 81 15.02 -18.51 4.58
C ARG A 81 14.68 -18.09 3.15
N LEU A 82 13.96 -18.91 2.39
CA LEU A 82 13.59 -18.61 1.01
C LEU A 82 12.70 -17.38 0.89
N VAL A 83 11.73 -17.20 1.81
CA VAL A 83 10.88 -16.01 1.83
C VAL A 83 11.71 -14.75 2.10
N ARG A 84 12.69 -14.82 3.00
CA ARG A 84 13.60 -13.70 3.26
C ARG A 84 14.45 -13.36 2.04
N GLU A 85 15.09 -14.36 1.43
CA GLU A 85 15.92 -14.18 0.23
C GLU A 85 15.11 -13.63 -0.95
N ALA A 86 13.88 -14.10 -1.12
CA ALA A 86 12.99 -13.59 -2.14
C ALA A 86 12.55 -12.13 -1.87
N GLN A 87 12.37 -11.74 -0.60
CA GLN A 87 12.12 -10.33 -0.25
C GLN A 87 13.33 -9.46 -0.58
N GLU A 88 14.54 -9.88 -0.18
CA GLU A 88 15.79 -9.18 -0.50
C GLU A 88 15.98 -9.01 -2.02
N LYS A 89 15.64 -10.04 -2.80
CA LYS A 89 15.65 -9.98 -4.27
C LYS A 89 14.68 -8.93 -4.80
N VAL A 90 13.43 -8.92 -4.31
CA VAL A 90 12.41 -7.94 -4.73
C VAL A 90 12.84 -6.51 -4.37
N ASP A 91 13.37 -6.31 -3.18
CA ASP A 91 13.83 -5.00 -2.70
C ASP A 91 15.01 -4.50 -3.55
N HIS A 92 15.98 -5.37 -3.84
CA HIS A 92 17.11 -5.05 -4.71
C HIS A 92 16.68 -4.64 -6.14
N TYR A 93 15.69 -5.32 -6.71
CA TYR A 93 15.17 -5.02 -8.05
C TYR A 93 14.02 -4.01 -8.04
N THR A 94 13.75 -3.31 -6.94
CA THR A 94 12.67 -2.32 -6.91
C THR A 94 13.00 -1.15 -7.84
N HIS A 95 12.12 -0.89 -8.81
CA HIS A 95 12.27 0.24 -9.73
C HIS A 95 12.10 1.57 -8.97
N PRO A 96 12.93 2.61 -9.24
CA PRO A 96 12.81 3.91 -8.57
C PRO A 96 11.45 4.61 -8.83
N ASP A 97 10.86 4.41 -10.00
CA ASP A 97 9.56 4.96 -10.39
C ASP A 97 8.57 3.83 -10.74
N ARG A 98 7.91 3.25 -9.73
CA ARG A 98 7.05 2.07 -9.93
C ARG A 98 5.76 2.44 -10.67
N TYR A 99 5.26 1.51 -11.49
CA TYR A 99 3.95 1.68 -12.10
C TYR A 99 2.83 1.63 -11.04
N ILE A 100 2.08 2.73 -10.92
CA ILE A 100 0.95 2.88 -10.01
C ILE A 100 -0.31 3.16 -10.85
N PHE A 101 -1.42 2.51 -10.51
CA PHE A 101 -2.69 2.81 -11.16
C PHE A 101 -3.11 4.26 -10.88
N ASN A 102 -3.60 4.93 -11.91
CA ASN A 102 -3.97 6.35 -11.89
C ASN A 102 -4.82 6.79 -10.70
N TYR A 103 -5.83 6.02 -10.29
CA TYR A 103 -6.72 6.37 -9.17
C TYR A 103 -6.26 5.84 -7.81
N MET A 104 -5.22 5.01 -7.74
CA MET A 104 -4.70 4.48 -6.48
C MET A 104 -3.82 5.53 -5.77
N PRO A 105 -3.57 5.40 -4.46
CA PRO A 105 -2.63 6.26 -3.75
C PRO A 105 -1.26 6.31 -4.45
N GLY A 106 -0.79 7.52 -4.77
CA GLY A 106 0.45 7.75 -5.53
C GLY A 106 0.26 7.82 -7.05
N GLY A 107 -0.93 7.52 -7.57
CA GLY A 107 -1.27 7.68 -8.98
C GLY A 107 -1.59 9.13 -9.37
N SER A 108 -1.55 9.42 -10.67
CA SER A 108 -1.73 10.76 -11.22
C SER A 108 -3.13 11.36 -11.05
N LEU A 109 -4.16 10.53 -10.85
CA LEU A 109 -5.57 10.94 -10.68
C LEU A 109 -6.06 10.79 -9.24
N PHE A 110 -5.17 10.41 -8.32
CA PHE A 110 -5.52 10.22 -6.92
C PHE A 110 -6.01 11.53 -6.28
N MET A 111 -7.20 11.50 -5.69
CA MET A 111 -7.85 12.64 -5.03
C MET A 111 -8.02 13.88 -5.92
N ARG A 112 -8.03 13.71 -7.26
CA ARG A 112 -8.21 14.85 -8.18
C ARG A 112 -9.60 15.46 -8.06
N ASN A 113 -10.64 14.61 -7.95
CA ASN A 113 -12.04 14.99 -7.83
C ASN A 113 -12.66 14.31 -6.61
N ALA A 114 -12.09 14.55 -5.41
CA ALA A 114 -12.69 14.03 -4.19
C ALA A 114 -14.07 14.68 -3.98
N PRO A 115 -15.13 13.91 -3.66
CA PRO A 115 -16.42 14.49 -3.35
C PRO A 115 -16.30 15.38 -2.10
N ILE A 116 -16.99 16.51 -2.11
CA ILE A 116 -17.07 17.39 -0.95
C ILE A 116 -17.79 16.63 0.17
N PRO A 117 -17.34 16.73 1.43
CA PRO A 117 -18.04 16.13 2.56
C PRO A 117 -19.53 16.54 2.60
N LEU A 118 -20.42 15.56 2.81
CA LEU A 118 -21.88 15.78 2.71
C LEU A 118 -22.40 16.71 3.81
N ASP A 119 -21.78 16.70 4.98
CA ASP A 119 -22.04 17.62 6.09
C ASP A 119 -21.75 19.08 5.73
N VAL A 120 -20.81 19.33 4.81
CA VAL A 120 -20.54 20.66 4.27
C VAL A 120 -21.55 21.05 3.19
N CYS A 121 -21.96 20.11 2.34
CA CYS A 121 -22.95 20.37 1.29
C CYS A 121 -24.37 20.57 1.84
N PHE A 122 -24.73 19.81 2.89
CA PHE A 122 -26.06 19.78 3.49
C PHE A 122 -25.93 19.97 5.02
N PRO A 123 -25.66 21.20 5.49
CA PRO A 123 -25.44 21.47 6.92
C PRO A 123 -26.69 21.18 7.77
N ASP A 124 -27.88 21.19 7.16
CA ASP A 124 -29.15 20.87 7.83
C ASP A 124 -29.38 19.36 8.02
N GLY A 125 -28.48 18.51 7.52
CA GLY A 125 -28.58 17.05 7.58
C GLY A 125 -29.62 16.43 6.64
N ASN A 126 -30.38 17.25 5.90
CA ASN A 126 -31.37 16.80 4.93
C ASN A 126 -30.69 16.56 3.58
N ILE A 127 -30.34 15.30 3.29
CA ILE A 127 -29.73 14.90 2.01
C ILE A 127 -30.86 14.51 1.03
N PRO A 128 -30.96 15.17 -0.15
CA PRO A 128 -31.95 14.81 -1.18
C PRO A 128 -31.77 13.38 -1.73
N GLU A 129 -32.87 12.71 -2.10
CA GLU A 129 -32.87 11.31 -2.60
C GLU A 129 -32.14 11.12 -3.94
N ASP A 130 -32.01 12.19 -4.73
CA ASP A 130 -31.32 12.21 -6.02
C ASP A 130 -29.80 12.33 -5.89
N VAL A 131 -29.28 12.57 -4.68
CA VAL A 131 -27.83 12.56 -4.44
C VAL A 131 -27.34 11.12 -4.45
N GLU A 132 -26.57 10.77 -5.48
CA GLU A 132 -25.87 9.48 -5.56
C GLU A 132 -24.84 9.35 -4.42
N LEU A 133 -25.26 8.72 -3.32
CA LEU A 133 -24.34 8.20 -2.33
C LEU A 133 -23.52 7.10 -3.00
N SER A 134 -22.19 7.22 -2.97
CA SER A 134 -21.34 6.15 -3.48
C SER A 134 -21.72 4.84 -2.77
N PRO A 135 -22.06 3.76 -3.50
CA PRO A 135 -22.51 2.50 -2.90
C PRO A 135 -21.39 1.78 -2.12
N LEU A 136 -20.14 2.23 -2.32
CA LEU A 136 -19.05 1.95 -1.41
C LEU A 136 -19.14 3.00 -0.30
N GLU A 137 -19.59 2.61 0.89
CA GLU A 137 -19.36 3.37 2.11
C GLU A 137 -17.90 3.85 2.07
N GLY A 138 -17.71 5.15 1.82
CA GLY A 138 -16.53 5.74 1.17
C GLY A 138 -15.22 5.05 1.51
N ILE A 139 -14.53 4.51 0.51
CA ILE A 139 -13.24 3.86 0.77
C ILE A 139 -12.29 4.89 1.41
N ASN A 140 -11.66 4.55 2.55
CA ASN A 140 -10.64 5.36 3.18
C ASN A 140 -9.52 5.70 2.16
N ILE A 141 -8.75 6.76 2.46
CA ILE A 141 -7.64 7.24 1.62
C ILE A 141 -6.60 6.13 1.36
N ASP A 142 -6.51 5.14 2.25
CA ASP A 142 -5.67 3.94 2.14
C ASP A 142 -6.33 2.74 1.43
N MET A 143 -7.46 2.98 0.76
CA MET A 143 -8.28 2.01 0.06
C MET A 143 -8.98 0.96 0.95
N THR A 144 -9.11 1.18 2.27
CA THR A 144 -9.87 0.29 3.17
C THR A 144 -11.38 0.64 3.23
N PRO A 145 -12.29 -0.33 3.34
CA PRO A 145 -13.73 -0.06 3.49
C PRO A 145 -14.03 0.67 4.82
N LEU A 146 -15.03 1.56 4.84
CA LEU A 146 -15.57 2.12 6.09
C LEU A 146 -16.32 1.06 6.91
N PRO A 147 -16.48 1.24 8.23
CA PRO A 147 -16.06 2.40 9.02
C PRO A 147 -14.54 2.50 9.17
N ALA A 148 -14.04 3.73 9.31
CA ALA A 148 -12.63 4.00 9.53
C ALA A 148 -12.24 3.30 10.84
N LYS A 149 -11.11 2.59 10.84
CA LYS A 149 -10.61 1.98 12.07
C LYS A 149 -10.32 3.10 13.07
N ASP A 150 -10.89 3.02 14.28
CA ASP A 150 -10.77 4.02 15.37
C ASP A 150 -9.33 4.46 15.68
N THR A 151 -8.35 3.64 15.30
CA THR A 151 -6.94 3.83 15.61
C THR A 151 -6.15 4.57 14.54
N VAL A 152 -6.70 4.82 13.34
CA VAL A 152 -5.91 5.29 12.19
C VAL A 152 -5.98 6.81 12.07
N PHE A 153 -4.92 7.49 12.53
CA PHE A 153 -4.62 8.82 12.02
C PHE A 153 -4.32 8.65 10.53
N VAL A 154 -5.04 9.38 9.67
CA VAL A 154 -4.83 9.34 8.22
C VAL A 154 -3.40 9.76 7.93
N ASP A 155 -2.53 8.77 7.77
CA ASP A 155 -1.10 8.99 7.62
C ASP A 155 -0.78 9.27 6.15
N PHE A 156 -0.66 10.54 5.80
CA PHE A 156 -0.14 10.98 4.51
C PHE A 156 1.36 10.68 4.33
N SER A 157 2.08 10.23 5.37
CA SER A 157 3.53 9.95 5.28
C SER A 157 3.85 8.64 4.55
N LYS A 158 2.90 7.69 4.47
CA LYS A 158 3.00 6.54 3.54
C LYS A 158 2.90 6.93 2.06
N LYS A 159 2.72 8.22 1.76
CA LYS A 159 2.83 8.78 0.41
C LYS A 159 4.29 9.02 -0.01
N GLY A 160 5.24 8.87 0.91
CA GLY A 160 6.67 8.76 0.63
C GLY A 160 7.12 7.31 0.67
N TYR A 161 7.78 6.87 -0.39
CA TYR A 161 8.41 5.55 -0.45
C TYR A 161 9.71 5.55 0.35
N ASP A 162 9.70 4.88 1.49
CA ASP A 162 10.85 4.26 2.18
C ASP A 162 10.39 2.92 2.77
#